data_AF-A0A4U1G6X9-F1
#
_entry.id   AF-A0A4U1G6X9-F1
#
_cell.length_a   1.000
_cell.length_b   1.000
_cell.length_c   1.000
_cell.angle_alpha   90.00
_cell.angle_beta   90.00
_cell.angle_gamma   90.00
#
_symmetry.space_group_name_H-M   'P 1'
#
loop_
_entity.id
_entity.type
_entity.pdbx_description
1 polymer ?
#
loop_
_entity_poly.entity_id
_entity_poly.type
_entity_poly.pdbx_seq_one_letter_code
_entity_poly.pdbx_strand_id
1 'polypeptide(L)'
;MTIVVAFLTGLIGLGYGYYSFASDPGYFTVGRYLPKNLLDVRDFVVVGSMHNFSYIGGATELLLAIYFSIRRKWSGEYQQS
;
A
#
# COMPACT_ATOMS: atom_id res chain seq x y z
N MET A 1 -6.51 14.57 -6.56
CA MET A 1 -7.08 13.24 -6.20
C MET A 1 -5.98 12.25 -5.89
N THR A 2 -5.05 12.00 -6.82
CA THR A 2 -3.92 11.07 -6.65
C THR A 2 -3.07 11.29 -5.39
N ILE A 3 -2.69 12.54 -5.07
CA ILE A 3 -1.90 12.85 -3.86
C ILE A 3 -2.65 12.49 -2.57
N VAL A 4 -3.97 12.74 -2.52
CA VAL A 4 -4.79 12.44 -1.34
C VAL A 4 -4.93 10.92 -1.18
N VAL A 5 -5.16 10.21 -2.26
CA VAL A 5 -5.25 8.74 -2.24
C VAL A 5 -3.92 8.12 -1.82
N ALA A 6 -2.79 8.57 -2.39
CA ALA A 6 -1.45 8.12 -2.03
C ALA A 6 -1.13 8.39 -0.56
N PHE A 7 -1.51 9.57 -0.05
CA PHE A 7 -1.33 9.93 1.35
C PHE A 7 -2.16 9.02 2.28
N LEU A 8 -3.42 8.76 1.95
CA LEU A 8 -4.30 7.89 2.73
C LEU A 8 -3.87 6.42 2.69
N THR A 9 -3.46 5.90 1.53
CA THR A 9 -2.91 4.53 1.43
C THR A 9 -1.59 4.40 2.16
N GLY A 10 -0.74 5.43 2.13
CA GLY A 10 0.46 5.51 2.97
C GLY A 10 0.13 5.48 4.46
N LEU A 11 -0.87 6.24 4.92
CA LEU A 11 -1.31 6.24 6.32
C LEU A 11 -1.82 4.86 6.78
N ILE A 12 -2.61 4.19 5.92
CA ILE A 12 -3.12 2.83 6.18
C ILE A 12 -1.95 1.84 6.24
N GLY A 13 -0.98 1.94 5.32
CA GLY A 13 0.22 1.12 5.30
C GLY A 13 1.11 1.30 6.53
N LEU A 14 1.21 2.54 7.04
CA LEU A 14 1.92 2.85 8.28
C LEU A 14 1.23 2.18 9.49
N GLY A 15 -0.09 2.33 9.60
CA GLY A 15 -0.88 1.69 10.66
C GLY A 15 -0.81 0.17 10.62
N TYR A 16 -0.89 -0.42 9.43
CA TYR A 16 -0.69 -1.86 9.23
C TYR A 16 0.71 -2.31 9.63
N GLY A 17 1.74 -1.53 9.29
CA GLY A 17 3.13 -1.80 9.71
C GLY A 17 3.29 -1.88 11.23
N TYR A 18 2.70 -0.93 11.98
CA TYR A 18 2.70 -0.96 13.44
C TYR A 18 1.94 -2.16 14.00
N TYR A 19 0.76 -2.47 13.46
CA TYR A 19 -0.06 -3.60 13.90
C TYR A 19 0.61 -4.96 13.63
N SER A 20 1.19 -5.13 12.44
CA SER A 20 1.92 -6.33 12.04
C SER A 20 3.14 -6.56 12.94
N PHE A 21 3.92 -5.51 13.21
CA PHE A 21 5.05 -5.57 14.12
C PHE A 21 4.64 -5.83 15.58
N ALA A 22 3.50 -5.32 16.04
CA ALA A 22 3.00 -5.63 17.37
C ALA A 22 2.55 -7.10 17.50
N SER A 23 2.10 -7.71 16.41
CA SER A 23 1.59 -9.08 16.36
C SER A 23 2.70 -10.13 16.20
N ASP A 24 3.76 -9.80 15.45
CA ASP A 24 5.01 -10.55 15.35
C ASP A 24 6.14 -9.52 15.34
N PRO A 25 6.91 -9.34 16.44
CA PRO A 25 7.92 -8.29 16.62
C PRO A 25 9.17 -8.42 15.72
N GLY A 26 8.98 -8.87 14.49
CA GLY A 26 9.98 -8.91 13.44
C GLY A 26 11.06 -9.93 13.69
N TYR A 27 11.00 -10.75 14.76
CA TYR A 27 12.05 -11.70 15.08
C TYR A 27 11.78 -13.11 14.51
N PHE A 28 10.51 -13.54 14.41
CA PHE A 28 10.20 -14.93 14.08
C PHE A 28 10.03 -15.18 12.58
N THR A 29 9.35 -14.28 11.84
CA THR A 29 9.06 -14.47 10.42
C THR A 29 9.96 -13.66 9.47
N VAL A 30 10.31 -12.42 9.81
CA VAL A 30 11.01 -11.49 8.90
C VAL A 30 12.49 -11.30 9.30
N GLY A 31 12.79 -11.31 10.60
CA GLY A 31 14.11 -11.00 11.18
C GLY A 31 15.24 -11.86 10.69
N ARG A 32 14.93 -13.08 10.23
CA ARG A 32 15.89 -13.99 9.61
C ARG A 32 16.41 -13.49 8.26
N TYR A 33 15.61 -12.72 7.53
CA TYR A 33 15.93 -12.17 6.21
C TYR A 33 16.37 -10.70 6.27
N LEU A 34 16.28 -10.07 7.44
CA LEU A 34 16.75 -8.70 7.67
C LEU A 34 18.27 -8.69 7.91
N PRO A 35 18.99 -7.68 7.40
CA PRO A 35 20.40 -7.52 7.70
C PRO A 35 20.67 -7.45 9.21
N LYS A 36 21.68 -8.17 9.69
CA LYS A 36 21.98 -8.25 11.14
C LYS A 36 22.48 -6.94 11.75
N ASN A 37 22.82 -5.97 10.91
CA ASN A 37 23.32 -4.64 11.27
C ASN A 37 22.24 -3.55 11.26
N LEU A 38 20.95 -3.91 11.32
CA LEU A 38 19.89 -2.92 11.48
C LEU A 38 19.95 -2.26 12.86
N LEU A 39 19.99 -0.93 12.87
CA LEU A 39 19.96 -0.12 14.09
C LEU A 39 18.57 -0.10 14.72
N ASP A 40 17.52 0.01 13.90
CA ASP A 40 16.13 -0.02 14.36
C ASP A 40 15.26 -0.87 13.43
N VAL A 41 15.03 -2.12 13.84
CA VAL A 41 14.26 -3.12 13.07
C VAL A 41 12.79 -2.72 12.97
N ARG A 42 12.23 -2.11 14.02
CA ARG A 42 10.83 -1.69 14.06
C ARG A 42 10.59 -0.65 12.98
N ASP A 43 11.40 0.39 12.96
CA ASP A 43 11.20 1.51 12.05
C ASP A 43 11.43 1.07 10.59
N PHE A 44 12.37 0.16 10.34
CA PHE A 44 12.58 -0.43 9.02
C PHE A 44 11.36 -1.23 8.53
N VAL A 45 10.77 -2.07 9.39
CA VAL A 45 9.57 -2.87 9.04
C VAL A 45 8.35 -1.98 8.85
N VAL A 46 8.18 -0.95 9.68
CA VAL A 46 7.04 -0.02 9.61
C VAL A 46 7.09 0.81 8.33
N VAL A 47 8.24 1.42 8.01
CA VAL A 47 8.40 2.22 6.78
C VAL A 47 8.36 1.33 5.53
N GLY A 48 8.95 0.14 5.58
CA GLY A 48 8.87 -0.84 4.49
C GLY A 48 7.43 -1.28 4.23
N SER A 49 6.65 -1.52 5.28
CA SER A 49 5.22 -1.84 5.19
C SER A 49 4.41 -0.70 4.60
N MET A 50 4.71 0.55 4.98
CA MET A 50 4.12 1.75 4.39
C MET A 50 4.35 1.78 2.87
N HIS A 51 5.58 1.54 2.41
CA HIS A 51 5.91 1.49 0.98
C HIS A 51 5.18 0.36 0.24
N ASN A 52 5.19 -0.87 0.80
CA ASN A 52 4.52 -2.02 0.19
C ASN A 52 3.01 -1.81 0.04
N PHE A 53 2.38 -1.20 1.04
CA PHE A 53 0.95 -0.85 0.96
C PHE A 53 0.68 0.24 -0.07
N SER A 54 1.55 1.24 -0.21
CA SER A 54 1.41 2.25 -1.26
C SER A 54 1.51 1.65 -2.67
N TYR A 55 2.36 0.63 -2.89
CA TYR A 55 2.39 -0.08 -4.19
C TYR A 55 1.09 -0.84 -4.48
N ILE A 56 0.55 -1.56 -3.49
CA ILE A 56 -0.73 -2.28 -3.64
C ILE A 56 -1.88 -1.29 -3.83
N GLY A 57 -1.86 -0.18 -3.09
CA GLY A 57 -2.81 0.92 -3.22
C GLY A 57 -2.81 1.53 -4.63
N GLY A 58 -1.63 1.87 -5.15
CA GLY A 58 -1.50 2.38 -6.51
C GLY A 58 -1.95 1.38 -7.58
N ALA A 59 -1.61 0.09 -7.41
CA ALA A 59 -2.04 -0.96 -8.33
C ALA A 59 -3.56 -1.16 -8.33
N THR A 60 -4.19 -1.18 -7.16
CA THR A 60 -5.65 -1.33 -7.03
C THR A 60 -6.40 -0.11 -7.59
N GLU A 61 -5.89 1.10 -7.35
CA GLU A 61 -6.45 2.33 -7.94
C GLU A 61 -6.38 2.28 -9.47
N LEU A 62 -5.23 1.89 -10.03
CA LEU A 62 -5.07 1.76 -11.48
C LEU A 62 -6.05 0.74 -12.07
N LEU A 63 -6.19 -0.43 -11.44
CA LEU A 63 -7.13 -1.47 -11.89
C LEU A 63 -8.59 -0.98 -11.83
N LEU A 64 -8.98 -0.26 -10.77
CA LEU A 64 -10.31 0.33 -10.67
C LEU A 64 -10.53 1.41 -11.74
N ALA A 65 -9.54 2.28 -11.98
CA ALA A 65 -9.62 3.31 -13.00
C ALA A 65 -9.78 2.71 -14.41
N ILE A 66 -9.03 1.66 -14.73
CA ILE A 66 -9.16 0.90 -15.98
C ILE A 66 -10.57 0.28 -16.08
N TYR A 67 -11.03 -0.39 -15.02
CA TYR A 67 -12.35 -1.01 -14.98
C TYR A 67 -13.47 0.00 -15.21
N PHE A 68 -13.48 1.12 -14.49
CA PHE A 68 -14.46 2.18 -14.66
C PHE A 68 -14.39 2.81 -16.06
N SER A 69 -13.19 3.02 -16.60
CA SER A 69 -13.02 3.57 -17.95
C SER A 69 -13.65 2.65 -19.01
N ILE A 70 -13.37 1.33 -18.94
CA ILE A 70 -13.95 0.33 -19.85
C ILE A 70 -15.47 0.27 -19.69
N ARG A 71 -15.97 0.24 -18.46
CA ARG A 71 -17.42 0.21 -18.18
C ARG A 71 -18.13 1.43 -18.77
N ARG A 72 -17.63 2.64 -18.52
CA ARG A 72 -18.20 3.89 -19.07
C ARG A 72 -18.20 3.90 -20.60
N LYS A 73 -17.12 3.40 -21.21
CA LYS A 73 -17.03 3.26 -22.67
C LYS A 73 -18.13 2.33 -23.22
N TRP A 74 -18.41 1.23 -22.53
CA TRP A 74 -19.41 0.25 -22.97
C TRP A 74 -20.85 0.67 -22.66
N SER A 75 -21.07 1.44 -21.59
CA SER A 75 -22.39 1.99 -21.23
C SER A 75 -22.81 3.20 -22.08
N GLY A 76 -21.99 3.66 -23.03
CA GLY A 76 -22.33 4.76 -23.94
C GLY A 76 -22.33 6.16 -23.30
N GLU A 77 -21.96 6.27 -22.03
CA GLU A 77 -21.95 7.54 -21.26
C GLU A 77 -20.99 8.59 -21.85
N TYR A 78 -20.01 8.17 -22.66
CA TYR A 78 -19.08 9.07 -23.35
C TYR A 78 -19.71 9.89 -24.48
N GLN A 79 -20.92 9.58 -24.95
CA GLN A 79 -21.58 10.32 -26.04
C GLN A 79 -22.48 11.48 -25.58
N GLN A 80 -22.66 11.70 -24.26
CA GLN A 80 -23.56 12.73 -23.73
C GLN A 80 -22.85 13.91 -23.03
N SER A 81 -21.51 13.99 -23.10
CA SER A 81 -20.69 15.01 -22.46
C SER A 81 -19.95 15.89 -23.45
#